data_AF-A0A935DK76-F1
#
_entry.id   AF-A0A935DK76-F1
#
_cell.length_a   1.000
_cell.length_b   1.000
_cell.length_c   1.000
_cell.angle_alpha   90.00
_cell.angle_beta   90.00
_cell.angle_gamma   90.00
#
_symmetry.space_group_name_H-M   'P 1'
#
loop_
_entity.id
_entity.type
_entity.pdbx_description
1 polymer ?
#
loop_
_entity_poly.entity_id
_entity_poly.type
_entity_poly.pdbx_seq_one_letter_code
_entity_poly.pdbx_strand_id
1 'polypeptide(L)' 'MTLTEQIAQMAAALPVDRQQEVLDFIEFLCSREAPVLPTARRAGGLFAGMPYFIADEFDEPLPDAFWVGDEP' A
#
# COMPACT_ATOMS: atom_id res chain seq x y z
N MET A 1 1.10 38.00 7.74
CA MET A 1 0.77 36.63 8.20
C MET A 1 1.15 35.65 7.13
N THR A 2 1.95 34.66 7.47
CA THR A 2 2.29 33.53 6.57
C THR A 2 1.19 32.47 6.61
N LEU A 3 1.14 31.60 5.60
CA LEU A 3 0.19 30.48 5.57
C LEU A 3 0.38 29.55 6.77
N THR A 4 1.63 29.31 7.17
CA THR A 4 1.98 28.49 8.33
C THR A 4 1.44 29.08 9.63
N GLU A 5 1.53 30.40 9.80
CA GLU A 5 0.96 31.09 10.97
C GLU A 5 -0.56 30.97 11.03
N GLN A 6 -1.25 31.05 9.88
CA GLN A 6 -2.71 30.88 9.83
C GLN A 6 -3.15 29.45 10.19
N ILE A 7 -2.44 28.44 9.67
CA ILE A 7 -2.70 27.03 9.99
C ILE A 7 -2.51 26.79 11.50
N ALA A 8 -1.41 27.29 12.08
CA ALA A 8 -1.15 27.15 13.51
C ALA A 8 -2.23 27.82 14.37
N GLN A 9 -2.68 29.02 13.98
CA GLN A 9 -3.75 29.73 14.69
C GLN A 9 -5.09 28.99 14.62
N MET A 10 -5.45 28.47 13.45
CA MET A 10 -6.69 27.70 13.27
C MET A 10 -6.62 26.36 14.01
N ALA A 11 -5.49 25.65 13.95
CA ALA A 11 -5.30 24.39 14.67
C ALA A 11 -5.39 24.57 16.18
N ALA A 12 -4.80 25.65 16.73
CA ALA A 12 -4.85 25.93 18.16
C ALA A 12 -6.28 26.21 18.69
N ALA A 13 -7.20 26.65 17.83
CA ALA A 13 -8.59 26.90 18.18
C ALA A 13 -9.47 25.63 18.17
N LEU A 14 -8.95 24.51 17.66
CA LEU A 14 -9.68 23.24 17.57
C LEU A 14 -9.57 22.41 18.86
N PRO A 15 -10.56 21.55 19.16
CA PRO A 15 -10.42 20.51 20.18
C PRO A 15 -9.26 19.54 19.87
N VAL A 16 -8.72 18.88 20.90
CA VAL A 16 -7.56 17.96 20.78
C VAL A 16 -7.78 16.89 19.71
N ASP A 17 -8.96 16.26 19.67
CA ASP A 17 -9.28 15.22 18.67
C ASP A 17 -9.14 15.72 17.23
N ARG A 18 -9.51 16.99 17.00
CA ARG A 18 -9.42 17.64 15.68
C ARG A 18 -8.01 18.13 15.37
N GLN A 19 -7.24 18.51 16.39
CA GLN A 19 -5.81 18.80 16.21
C GLN A 19 -5.04 17.55 15.78
N GLN A 20 -5.39 16.39 16.33
CA GLN A 20 -4.82 15.11 15.92
C GLN A 20 -5.14 14.77 14.46
N GLU A 21 -6.38 14.97 14.02
CA GLU A 21 -6.77 14.81 12.61
C GLU A 21 -5.95 15.73 11.65
N VAL A 22 -5.66 16.96 12.08
CA VAL A 22 -4.80 17.89 11.32
C VAL A 22 -3.36 17.37 11.25
N LEU A 23 -2.82 16.84 12.35
CA LEU A 23 -1.49 16.23 12.37
C LEU A 23 -1.42 15.02 11.43
N ASP A 24 -2.37 14.10 11.52
CA ASP A 24 -2.47 12.92 10.66
C ASP A 24 -2.50 13.31 9.17
N PHE A 25 -3.24 14.38 8.83
CA PHE A 25 -3.32 14.86 7.46
C PHE A 25 -2.00 15.45 6.96
N ILE A 26 -1.28 16.19 7.81
CA ILE A 26 0.06 16.72 7.47
C ILE A 26 1.05 15.56 7.26
N GLU A 27 1.04 14.56 8.14
CA GLU A 27 1.87 13.35 7.99
C GLU A 27 1.55 12.62 6.67
N PHE A 28 0.27 12.50 6.34
CA PHE A 28 -0.17 11.95 5.06
C PHE A 28 0.38 12.73 3.85
N LEU A 29 0.33 14.06 3.87
CA LEU A 29 0.90 14.88 2.79
C LEU A 29 2.41 14.69 2.67
N CYS A 30 3.14 14.67 3.79
CA CYS A 30 4.58 14.37 3.80
C CYS A 30 4.89 12.99 3.24
N SER A 31 4.06 11.98 3.54
CA SER A 31 4.23 10.62 3.01
C SER A 31 4.06 10.53 1.49
N ARG A 32 3.24 11.42 0.90
CA ARG A 32 3.00 11.49 -0.55
C ARG A 32 4.07 12.27 -1.29
N GLU A 33 4.63 13.30 -0.66
CA GLU A 33 5.73 14.08 -1.23
C GLU A 33 7.09 13.43 -1.01
N ALA A 34 7.18 12.45 -0.10
CA ALA A 34 8.34 11.57 -0.03
C ALA A 34 8.62 11.07 -1.45
N PRO A 35 9.85 11.28 -1.98
CA PRO A 35 10.17 10.88 -3.33
C PRO A 35 9.80 9.41 -3.44
N VAL A 36 8.88 9.09 -4.35
CA VAL A 36 8.71 7.74 -4.83
C VAL A 36 10.07 7.40 -5.42
N LEU A 37 10.94 6.77 -4.59
CA LEU A 37 12.13 6.10 -5.05
C LEU A 37 11.65 5.36 -6.29
N PRO A 38 12.24 5.62 -7.48
CA PRO A 38 11.69 5.13 -8.73
C PRO A 38 11.43 3.66 -8.53
N THR A 39 10.14 3.30 -8.42
CA THR A 39 9.70 1.93 -8.20
C THR A 39 10.47 1.13 -9.22
N ALA A 40 11.38 0.28 -8.76
CA ALA A 40 12.32 -0.42 -9.62
C ALA A 40 11.54 -0.88 -10.85
N ARG A 41 11.92 -0.35 -12.02
CA ARG A 41 11.19 -0.55 -13.27
C ARG A 41 10.92 -2.05 -13.37
N ARG A 42 9.65 -2.46 -13.35
CA ARG A 42 9.28 -3.88 -13.37
C ARG A 42 10.02 -4.52 -14.54
N ALA A 43 10.97 -5.40 -14.24
CA ALA A 43 11.77 -6.07 -15.24
C ALA A 43 10.87 -7.10 -15.93
N GLY A 44 10.31 -6.72 -17.08
CA GLY A 44 9.58 -7.66 -17.93
C GLY A 44 10.54 -8.72 -18.48
N GLY A 45 10.06 -9.96 -18.61
CA GLY A 45 10.81 -11.02 -19.28
C GLY A 45 11.88 -11.72 -18.43
N LEU A 46 11.80 -11.66 -17.09
CA LEU A 46 12.75 -12.35 -16.20
C LEU A 46 12.90 -13.86 -16.50
N PHE A 47 11.86 -14.47 -17.08
CA PHE A 47 11.81 -15.89 -17.46
C PHE A 47 11.57 -16.11 -18.96
N ALA A 48 11.84 -15.09 -19.80
CA ALA A 48 11.67 -15.21 -21.24
C ALA A 48 12.62 -16.28 -21.82
N GLY A 49 12.06 -17.26 -22.52
CA GLY A 49 12.82 -18.34 -23.16
C GLY A 49 13.24 -19.47 -22.23
N MET A 50 12.88 -19.44 -20.94
CA MET A 50 13.07 -20.61 -20.08
C MET A 50 12.02 -21.68 -20.39
N PRO A 51 12.40 -22.97 -20.44
CA PRO A 51 11.42 -24.05 -20.49
C PRO A 51 10.61 -24.03 -19.20
N TYR A 52 9.30 -23.91 -19.30
CA TYR A 52 8.38 -24.08 -18.19
C TYR A 52 7.70 -25.44 -18.32
N PHE A 53 7.55 -26.11 -17.19
CA PHE A 53 6.79 -27.35 -17.09
C PHE A 53 5.49 -27.04 -16.35
N ILE A 54 4.37 -27.26 -17.03
CA ILE A 54 3.04 -27.22 -16.42
C ILE A 54 2.67 -28.68 -16.17
N ALA A 55 2.30 -29.01 -14.94
CA ALA A 55 1.85 -30.36 -14.59
C ALA A 55 0.56 -30.69 -15.35
N ASP A 56 0.37 -31.96 -15.69
CA ASP A 56 -0.81 -32.40 -16.45
C ASP A 56 -2.12 -32.14 -15.67
N GLU A 57 -2.06 -32.19 -14.33
CA GLU A 57 -3.17 -31.88 -13.43
C GLU A 57 -3.41 -30.38 -13.15
N PHE A 58 -2.68 -29.45 -13.80
CA PHE A 58 -2.77 -28.01 -13.46
C PHE A 58 -4.18 -27.43 -13.63
N ASP A 59 -4.91 -27.87 -14.65
CA ASP A 59 -6.28 -27.43 -14.93
C ASP A 59 -7.34 -28.24 -14.16
N GLU A 60 -6.94 -29.24 -13.36
CA GLU A 60 -7.87 -30.01 -12.55
C GLU A 60 -8.41 -29.17 -11.38
N PRO A 61 -9.69 -29.34 -11.01
CA PRO A 61 -10.25 -28.64 -9.86
C PRO A 61 -9.48 -29.03 -8.59
N LEU A 62 -9.18 -28.04 -7.75
CA LEU A 62 -8.59 -28.31 -6.44
C LEU A 62 -9.54 -29.21 -5.62
N PRO A 63 -9.00 -30.19 -4.87
CA PRO A 63 -9.81 -31.07 -4.02
C PRO A 63 -10.64 -30.29 -3.01
N ASP A 64 -11.82 -30.81 -2.64
CA ASP A 64 -12.73 -30.15 -1.69
C ASP A 64 -12.07 -29.79 -0.35
N ALA A 65 -11.13 -30.62 0.13
CA ALA A 65 -10.37 -30.38 1.35
C ALA A 65 -9.57 -29.05 1.32
N PHE A 66 -9.07 -28.64 0.15
CA PHE A 66 -8.39 -27.36 -0.04
C PHE A 66 -9.33 -26.18 0.26
N TRP A 67 -10.61 -26.30 -0.09
CA TRP A 67 -11.61 -25.25 0.11
C TRP A 67 -12.20 -25.23 1.52
N VAL A 68 -12.23 -26.39 2.18
CA VAL A 68 -12.81 -26.53 3.53
C VAL A 68 -11.80 -26.12 4.61
N GLY A 69 -10.51 -26.00 4.29
CA GLY A 69 -9.48 -25.54 5.22
C GLY A 69 -9.13 -26.57 6.30
N ASP A 70 -9.37 -27.86 6.03
CA ASP A 70 -8.98 -28.94 6.93
C ASP A 70 -7.47 -29.20 6.78
N GLU A 71 -6.68 -28.47 7.57
CA GLU A 71 -5.40 -28.95 8.08
C GLU A 71 -5.48 -28.97 9.62
N PRO A 72 -5.04 -30.05 10.30
CA PRO A 72 -4.77 -30.03 11.73
C PRO A 72 -3.55 -29.18 12.11
#